data_AF-A0A3N4W9N6-F1
#
_entry.id   AF-A0A3N4W9N6-F1
#
_cell.length_a   1.000
_cell.length_b   1.000
_cell.length_c   1.000
_cell.angle_alpha   90.00
_cell.angle_beta   90.00
_cell.angle_gamma   90.00
#
_symmetry.space_group_name_H-M   'P 1'
#
loop_
_entity.id
_entity.type
_entity.pdbx_description
1 polymer ?
#
loop_
_entity_poly.entity_id
_entity_poly.type
_entity_poly.pdbx_seq_one_letter_code
_entity_poly.pdbx_strand_id
1 'polypeptide(L)'
;MANVEKIWVRFKTGDKQGAGTDGDIYLGIGGREFMVDSSDDDFERDADRYYAIGKPSTILNYTVNDPRRPQITTEDVDAFPVYVRFAPKSRSDSWNLDEVWVGVNDEGFNRLDFYRSVGSRDGVREEGFWLGVRSGLFLYLRKSQLSEL
;
A
#
# COMPACT_ATOMS: atom_id res chain seq x y z
N MET A 1 9.45 -21.99 -3.44
CA MET A 1 8.21 -21.23 -3.65
C MET A 1 7.33 -21.44 -2.45
N ALA A 2 6.82 -20.38 -1.83
CA ALA A 2 5.92 -20.46 -0.69
C ALA A 2 4.57 -19.83 -1.03
N ASN A 3 3.51 -20.31 -0.38
CA ASN A 3 2.21 -19.65 -0.43
C ASN A 3 2.28 -18.31 0.29
N VAL A 4 1.55 -17.31 -0.22
CA VAL A 4 1.29 -16.08 0.54
C VAL A 4 0.01 -16.28 1.34
N GLU A 5 0.16 -16.37 2.65
CA GLU A 5 -0.93 -16.50 3.61
C GLU A 5 -1.42 -15.13 4.10
N LYS A 6 -0.53 -14.14 4.09
CA LYS A 6 -0.80 -12.78 4.57
C LYS A 6 0.05 -11.74 3.82
N ILE A 7 -0.52 -10.56 3.61
CA ILE A 7 0.15 -9.36 3.12
C ILE A 7 -0.01 -8.28 4.19
N TRP A 8 1.09 -7.65 4.56
CA TRP A 8 1.14 -6.50 5.45
C TRP A 8 1.37 -5.25 4.62
N VAL A 9 0.62 -4.19 4.88
CA VAL A 9 0.85 -2.90 4.26
C VAL A 9 0.73 -1.79 5.28
N ARG A 10 1.67 -0.85 5.23
CA ARG A 10 1.63 0.41 5.99
C ARG A 10 1.46 1.55 5.00
N PHE A 11 0.58 2.48 5.31
CA PHE A 11 0.43 3.73 4.59
C PHE A 11 0.60 4.90 5.55
N LYS A 12 1.48 5.84 5.18
CA LYS A 12 1.60 7.15 5.81
C LYS A 12 1.05 8.20 4.85
N THR A 13 -0.10 8.78 5.17
CA THR A 13 -0.61 9.96 4.48
C THR A 13 0.22 11.18 4.91
N GLY A 14 0.47 12.09 3.97
CA GLY A 14 1.22 13.31 4.27
C GLY A 14 0.48 14.29 5.17
N ASP A 15 1.25 15.14 5.85
CA ASP A 15 0.74 16.22 6.69
C ASP A 15 0.58 17.52 5.89
N LYS A 16 -0.19 17.47 4.81
CA LYS A 16 -0.53 18.66 4.00
C LYS A 16 -2.02 18.94 4.05
N GLN A 17 -2.38 20.20 3.85
CA GLN A 17 -3.78 20.56 3.67
C GLN A 17 -4.35 19.80 2.46
N GLY A 18 -5.47 19.09 2.67
CA GLY A 18 -6.10 18.26 1.64
C GLY A 18 -5.33 16.98 1.31
N ALA A 19 -4.44 16.51 2.18
CA ALA A 19 -3.67 15.29 1.96
C ALA A 19 -4.49 14.00 2.08
N GLY A 20 -5.52 13.98 2.92
CA GLY A 20 -6.40 12.84 3.13
C GLY A 20 -7.41 12.63 2.00
N THR A 21 -8.10 11.49 2.00
CA THR A 21 -9.05 11.12 0.96
C THR A 21 -10.16 10.20 1.48
N ASP A 22 -11.34 10.32 0.88
CA ASP A 22 -12.45 9.37 1.03
C ASP A 22 -12.48 8.33 -0.13
N GLY A 23 -11.52 8.39 -1.06
CA GLY A 23 -11.48 7.51 -2.21
C GLY A 23 -10.88 6.14 -1.88
N ASP A 24 -11.10 5.17 -2.75
CA ASP A 24 -10.66 3.79 -2.48
C ASP A 24 -9.17 3.61 -2.80
N ILE A 25 -8.46 2.89 -1.93
CA ILE A 25 -7.06 2.50 -2.14
C ILE A 25 -6.95 1.00 -2.40
N TYR A 26 -6.14 0.65 -3.39
CA TYR A 26 -5.87 -0.72 -3.79
C TYR A 26 -4.37 -1.00 -3.75
N LEU A 27 -3.99 -2.18 -3.24
CA LEU A 27 -2.64 -2.72 -3.37
C LEU A 27 -2.62 -3.76 -4.49
N GLY A 28 -1.86 -3.50 -5.54
CA GLY A 28 -1.51 -4.46 -6.58
C GLY A 28 -0.30 -5.28 -6.16
N ILE A 29 -0.46 -6.60 -6.03
CA ILE A 29 0.62 -7.55 -5.69
C ILE A 29 0.23 -8.97 -6.15
N GLY A 30 1.20 -9.76 -6.62
CA GLY A 30 0.94 -11.13 -7.06
C GLY A 30 -0.04 -11.24 -8.25
N GLY A 31 -0.03 -10.24 -9.13
CA GLY A 31 -0.84 -10.22 -10.35
C GLY A 31 -2.31 -9.80 -10.18
N ARG A 32 -2.73 -9.36 -8.98
CA ARG A 32 -4.09 -8.83 -8.73
C ARG A 32 -4.09 -7.67 -7.75
N GLU A 33 -5.25 -7.05 -7.59
CA GLU A 33 -5.47 -5.98 -6.62
C GLU A 33 -6.25 -6.47 -5.39
N PHE A 34 -5.96 -5.83 -4.27
CA PHE A 34 -6.66 -5.96 -2.99
C PHE A 34 -7.11 -4.58 -2.51
N MET A 35 -8.41 -4.41 -2.29
CA MET A 35 -8.93 -3.16 -1.71
C MET A 35 -8.53 -3.07 -0.25
N VAL A 36 -7.93 -1.95 0.14
CA VAL A 36 -7.52 -1.67 1.53
C VAL A 36 -8.54 -0.71 2.12
N ASP A 37 -9.36 -1.24 3.01
CA ASP A 37 -10.49 -0.54 3.63
C ASP A 37 -10.78 -1.21 4.97
N SER A 38 -10.75 -0.46 6.05
CA SER A 38 -10.99 -0.92 7.42
C SER A 38 -12.25 -0.29 8.01
N SER A 39 -12.56 -0.60 9.28
CA SER A 39 -13.69 0.03 9.97
C SER A 39 -13.42 1.46 10.44
N ASP A 40 -12.17 1.91 10.33
CA ASP A 40 -11.75 3.23 10.76
C ASP A 40 -11.87 4.26 9.63
N ASP A 41 -11.70 5.54 9.97
CA ASP A 41 -11.49 6.60 8.99
C ASP A 41 -10.05 6.51 8.46
N ASP A 42 -9.91 5.85 7.31
CA ASP A 42 -8.63 5.49 6.71
C ASP A 42 -8.06 6.61 5.86
N PHE A 43 -6.73 6.62 5.74
CA PHE A 43 -6.00 7.52 4.84
C PHE A 43 -6.15 9.03 5.12
N GLU A 44 -6.67 9.39 6.30
CA GLU A 44 -6.74 10.77 6.79
C GLU A 44 -5.38 11.48 6.79
N ARG A 45 -5.41 12.82 6.75
CA ARG A 45 -4.20 13.65 6.81
C ARG A 45 -3.34 13.26 8.01
N ASP A 46 -2.03 13.12 7.78
CA ASP A 46 -1.03 12.71 8.77
C ASP A 46 -1.29 11.32 9.41
N ALA A 47 -2.24 10.54 8.90
CA ALA A 47 -2.48 9.19 9.40
C ALA A 47 -1.32 8.25 9.04
N ASP A 48 -0.94 7.40 9.99
CA ASP A 48 0.01 6.30 9.82
C ASP A 48 -0.68 5.01 10.23
N ARG A 49 -1.07 4.20 9.25
CA ARG A 49 -1.94 3.03 9.46
C ARG A 49 -1.35 1.76 8.88
N TYR A 50 -1.68 0.66 9.53
CA TYR A 50 -1.18 -0.68 9.25
C TYR A 50 -2.35 -1.61 8.97
N TYR A 51 -2.24 -2.38 7.88
CA TYR A 51 -3.28 -3.30 7.43
C TYR A 51 -2.73 -4.69 7.21
N ALA A 52 -3.54 -5.69 7.53
CA ALA A 52 -3.29 -7.10 7.29
C ALA A 52 -4.36 -7.67 6.36
N ILE A 53 -3.92 -8.14 5.18
CA ILE A 53 -4.75 -8.79 4.16
C ILE A 53 -4.43 -10.28 4.21
N GLY A 54 -5.42 -11.14 4.45
CA GLY A 54 -5.22 -12.56 4.80
C GLY A 54 -5.96 -12.95 6.07
N LYS A 55 -5.61 -14.07 6.73
CA LYS A 55 -6.21 -14.39 8.05
C LYS A 55 -5.16 -14.43 9.17
N PRO A 56 -5.44 -13.80 10.35
CA PRO A 56 -6.51 -12.80 10.56
C PRO A 56 -6.31 -11.56 9.67
N SER A 57 -7.41 -10.85 9.38
CA SER A 57 -7.42 -9.64 8.56
C SER A 57 -7.82 -8.43 9.38
N THR A 58 -7.38 -7.24 8.98
CA THR A 58 -7.86 -5.96 9.50
C THR A 58 -8.72 -5.18 8.51
N ILE A 59 -8.92 -5.69 7.28
CA ILE A 59 -9.75 -5.04 6.26
C ILE A 59 -11.18 -5.61 6.24
N LEU A 60 -12.18 -4.79 5.92
CA LEU A 60 -13.60 -5.15 5.95
C LEU A 60 -13.94 -6.27 4.97
N ASN A 61 -13.50 -6.15 3.72
CA ASN A 61 -13.85 -7.07 2.63
C ASN A 61 -12.87 -8.24 2.49
N TYR A 62 -12.36 -8.77 3.62
CA TYR A 62 -11.28 -9.76 3.64
C TYR A 62 -11.61 -11.09 2.96
N THR A 63 -12.89 -11.47 2.84
CA THR A 63 -13.28 -12.76 2.24
C THR A 63 -13.04 -12.80 0.73
N VAL A 64 -13.22 -11.67 0.05
CA VAL A 64 -12.99 -11.50 -1.40
C VAL A 64 -11.60 -10.95 -1.73
N ASN A 65 -10.93 -10.38 -0.72
CA ASN A 65 -9.54 -9.92 -0.76
C ASN A 65 -8.58 -10.91 -0.06
N ASP A 66 -8.90 -12.20 -0.02
CA ASP A 66 -8.03 -13.21 0.60
C ASP A 66 -6.93 -13.64 -0.41
N PRO A 67 -5.62 -13.47 -0.10
CA PRO A 67 -4.52 -13.85 -1.00
C PRO A 67 -4.42 -15.35 -1.25
N ARG A 68 -5.20 -16.15 -0.51
CA ARG A 68 -5.30 -17.60 -0.70
C ARG A 68 -6.41 -17.97 -1.70
N ARG A 69 -7.12 -16.98 -2.28
CA ARG A 69 -8.30 -17.19 -3.14
C ARG A 69 -8.37 -16.23 -4.36
N PRO A 70 -7.85 -16.65 -5.54
CA PRO A 70 -6.99 -17.81 -5.75
C PRO A 70 -5.65 -17.63 -5.02
N GLN A 71 -4.99 -18.75 -4.71
CA GLN A 71 -3.71 -18.74 -4.00
C GLN A 71 -2.65 -18.01 -4.83
N ILE A 72 -2.11 -16.92 -4.29
CA ILE A 72 -0.90 -16.29 -4.81
C ILE A 72 0.33 -16.88 -4.10
N THR A 73 1.47 -16.90 -4.77
CA THR A 73 2.73 -17.43 -4.26
C THR A 73 3.80 -16.35 -4.21
N THR A 74 4.90 -16.61 -3.52
CA THR A 74 6.08 -15.72 -3.53
C THR A 74 6.69 -15.58 -4.93
N GLU A 75 6.48 -16.54 -5.84
CA GLU A 75 6.92 -16.39 -7.24
C GLU A 75 6.05 -15.35 -7.96
N ASP A 76 4.73 -15.35 -7.76
CA ASP A 76 3.84 -14.34 -8.34
C ASP A 76 4.20 -12.93 -7.84
N VAL A 77 4.54 -12.80 -6.55
CA VAL A 77 4.99 -11.53 -5.95
C VAL A 77 6.25 -11.01 -6.66
N ASP A 78 7.15 -11.89 -7.07
CA ASP A 78 8.39 -11.53 -7.77
C ASP A 78 8.19 -11.32 -9.28
N ALA A 79 7.22 -12.00 -9.87
CA ALA A 79 6.95 -11.96 -11.30
C ALA A 79 6.17 -10.72 -11.73
N PHE A 80 5.30 -10.18 -10.86
CA PHE A 80 4.41 -9.06 -11.19
C PHE A 80 4.84 -7.75 -10.51
N PRO A 81 4.61 -6.58 -11.15
CA PRO A 81 4.82 -5.29 -10.49
C PRO A 81 3.97 -5.14 -9.24
N VAL A 82 4.58 -4.58 -8.19
CA VAL A 82 3.87 -4.17 -6.97
C VAL A 82 3.59 -2.67 -7.04
N TYR A 83 2.35 -2.27 -6.77
CA TYR A 83 1.93 -0.87 -6.88
C TYR A 83 0.76 -0.55 -5.97
N VAL A 84 0.60 0.74 -5.68
CA VAL A 84 -0.61 1.31 -5.06
C VAL A 84 -1.45 1.92 -6.17
N ARG A 85 -2.76 1.67 -6.19
CA ARG A 85 -3.72 2.35 -7.06
C ARG A 85 -4.73 3.11 -6.22
N PHE A 86 -4.96 4.36 -6.60
CA PHE A 86 -6.01 5.21 -6.05
C PHE A 86 -7.22 5.25 -6.98
N ALA A 87 -8.42 5.09 -6.43
CA ALA A 87 -9.70 5.34 -7.09
C ALA A 87 -10.40 6.54 -6.43
N PRO A 88 -10.20 7.75 -6.96
CA PRO A 88 -10.76 8.96 -6.37
C PRO A 88 -12.29 8.94 -6.37
N LYS A 89 -12.91 9.44 -5.30
CA LYS A 89 -14.37 9.65 -5.19
C LYS A 89 -14.88 10.73 -6.14
N SER A 90 -14.00 11.64 -6.56
CA SER A 90 -14.31 12.71 -7.52
C SER A 90 -13.08 13.17 -8.30
N ARG A 91 -13.27 14.04 -9.30
CA ARG A 91 -12.14 14.59 -10.09
C ARG A 91 -11.26 15.58 -9.33
N SER A 92 -11.71 16.06 -8.17
CA SER A 92 -10.95 16.93 -7.27
C SER A 92 -10.37 16.18 -6.06
N ASP A 93 -10.76 14.92 -5.87
CA ASP A 93 -10.23 14.08 -4.82
C ASP A 93 -8.81 13.65 -5.18
N SER A 94 -7.89 13.99 -4.28
CA SER A 94 -6.46 13.76 -4.41
C SER A 94 -5.95 13.26 -3.08
N TRP A 95 -5.03 12.30 -3.11
CA TRP A 95 -4.43 11.75 -1.92
C TRP A 95 -2.92 12.01 -1.92
N ASN A 96 -2.39 12.53 -0.83
CA ASN A 96 -0.96 12.75 -0.68
C ASN A 96 -0.36 11.62 0.16
N LEU A 97 0.37 10.74 -0.51
CA LEU A 97 1.04 9.60 0.11
C LEU A 97 2.50 9.93 0.41
N ASP A 98 2.89 9.84 1.68
CA ASP A 98 4.27 10.08 2.13
C ASP A 98 5.11 8.81 2.09
N GLU A 99 4.56 7.70 2.52
CA GLU A 99 5.30 6.45 2.63
C GLU A 99 4.37 5.24 2.54
N VAL A 100 4.83 4.20 1.83
CA VAL A 100 4.16 2.91 1.76
C VAL A 100 5.19 1.79 1.87
N TRP A 101 4.92 0.86 2.77
CA TRP A 101 5.71 -0.36 2.99
C TRP A 101 4.83 -1.58 2.81
N VAL A 102 5.35 -2.61 2.14
CA VAL A 102 4.65 -3.87 1.90
C VAL A 102 5.55 -5.04 2.25
N GLY A 103 4.99 -6.03 2.95
CA GLY A 103 5.64 -7.31 3.25
C GLY A 103 4.66 -8.47 3.07
N VAL A 104 5.17 -9.68 2.82
CA VAL A 104 4.36 -10.90 2.72
C VAL A 104 4.75 -11.92 3.80
N ASN A 105 3.76 -12.69 4.26
CA ASN A 105 3.88 -13.74 5.29
C ASN A 105 4.39 -13.25 6.67
N ASP A 106 4.78 -14.20 7.53
CA ASP A 106 5.00 -14.02 8.97
C ASP A 106 6.35 -13.37 9.33
N GLU A 107 6.92 -12.57 8.44
CA GLU A 107 8.00 -11.64 8.79
C GLU A 107 7.49 -10.22 9.12
N GLY A 108 6.18 -9.95 8.98
CA GLY A 108 5.58 -8.66 9.36
C GLY A 108 6.27 -7.46 8.70
N PHE A 109 6.49 -6.37 9.44
CA PHE A 109 7.36 -5.26 9.01
C PHE A 109 8.83 -5.47 9.36
N ASN A 110 9.21 -6.63 9.93
CA ASN A 110 10.61 -6.95 10.22
C ASN A 110 11.37 -7.31 8.94
N ARG A 111 10.64 -7.66 7.87
CA ARG A 111 11.15 -7.74 6.50
C ARG A 111 10.29 -6.91 5.58
N LEU A 112 10.91 -5.88 5.02
CA LEU A 112 10.34 -5.04 4.00
C LEU A 112 10.61 -5.69 2.65
N ASP A 113 9.57 -6.15 1.96
CA ASP A 113 9.73 -6.71 0.61
C ASP A 113 9.65 -5.61 -0.45
N PHE A 114 8.78 -4.62 -0.26
CA PHE A 114 8.62 -3.48 -1.17
C PHE A 114 8.38 -2.18 -0.43
N TYR A 115 8.88 -1.10 -1.02
CA TYR A 115 8.70 0.22 -0.42
C TYR A 115 8.68 1.35 -1.44
N ARG A 116 8.07 2.45 -1.00
CA ARG A 116 8.23 3.77 -1.58
C ARG A 116 8.09 4.79 -0.46
N SER A 117 9.09 5.64 -0.30
CA SER A 117 9.04 6.77 0.62
C SER A 117 9.40 8.05 -0.12
N VAL A 118 8.80 9.14 0.35
CA VAL A 118 9.24 10.49 0.03
C VAL A 118 10.67 10.65 0.56
N GLY A 119 11.60 10.91 -0.35
CA GLY A 119 12.98 11.20 0.02
C GLY A 119 13.11 12.61 0.61
N SER A 120 14.31 12.90 1.09
CA SER A 120 14.74 14.27 1.29
C SER A 120 15.78 14.60 0.23
N ARG A 121 15.63 15.76 -0.40
CA ARG A 121 16.63 16.31 -1.33
C ARG A 121 17.23 17.56 -0.70
N ASP A 122 18.55 17.59 -0.58
CA ASP A 122 19.29 18.72 0.00
C ASP A 122 18.80 19.14 1.40
N GLY A 123 18.37 18.16 2.21
CA GLY A 123 17.86 18.39 3.57
C GLY A 123 16.39 18.85 3.63
N VAL A 124 15.75 19.07 2.48
CA VAL A 124 14.32 19.40 2.40
C VAL A 124 13.54 18.13 2.10
N ARG A 125 12.53 17.83 2.94
CA ARG A 125 11.62 16.71 2.70
C ARG A 125 10.79 17.03 1.46
N GLU A 126 10.76 16.10 0.51
CA GLU A 126 9.91 16.21 -0.67
C GLU A 126 8.42 16.21 -0.25
N GLU A 127 7.54 16.67 -1.13
CA GLU A 127 6.17 17.08 -0.76
C GLU A 127 5.10 15.98 -0.71
N GLY A 128 5.48 14.69 -0.66
CA GLY A 128 4.52 13.60 -0.86
C GLY A 128 4.27 13.26 -2.33
N PHE A 129 3.76 12.06 -2.58
CA PHE A 129 3.25 11.65 -3.88
C PHE A 129 1.75 11.98 -3.95
N TRP A 130 1.39 12.99 -4.74
CA TRP A 130 -0.02 13.29 -5.00
C TRP A 130 -0.58 12.32 -6.05
N LEU A 131 -1.51 11.46 -5.62
CA LEU A 131 -2.31 10.62 -6.48
C LEU A 131 -3.67 11.27 -6.73
N GLY A 132 -4.16 11.21 -7.95
CA GLY A 132 -5.43 11.81 -8.34
C GLY A 132 -5.61 11.86 -9.85
N VAL A 133 -6.82 12.22 -10.29
CA VAL A 133 -7.19 12.24 -11.72
C VAL A 133 -6.24 13.09 -12.57
N ARG A 134 -5.54 14.06 -11.95
CA ARG A 134 -4.64 15.00 -12.62
C ARG A 134 -3.14 14.74 -12.39
N SER A 135 -2.79 13.80 -11.51
CA SER A 135 -1.39 13.56 -11.08
C SER A 135 -0.98 12.09 -11.16
N GLY A 136 -1.83 11.24 -11.75
CA GLY A 136 -1.61 9.81 -11.85
C GLY A 136 -2.35 9.06 -10.74
N LEU A 137 -2.80 7.85 -11.06
CA LEU A 137 -3.58 7.01 -10.16
C LEU A 137 -2.79 5.84 -9.60
N PHE A 138 -1.53 5.68 -10.01
CA PHE A 138 -0.69 4.52 -9.69
C PHE A 138 0.66 4.97 -9.16
N LEU A 139 1.14 4.29 -8.12
CA LEU A 139 2.50 4.42 -7.59
C LEU A 139 3.15 3.04 -7.53
N TYR A 140 4.11 2.78 -8.42
CA TYR A 140 4.88 1.53 -8.41
C TYR A 140 5.93 1.53 -7.29
N LEU A 141 6.01 0.39 -6.61
CA LEU A 141 6.91 0.18 -5.48
C LEU A 141 8.20 -0.46 -5.94
N ARG A 142 9.30 -0.17 -5.23
CA ARG A 142 10.58 -0.82 -5.47
C ARG A 142 10.67 -2.03 -4.56
N LYS A 143 11.21 -3.13 -5.09
CA LYS A 143 11.64 -4.26 -4.26
C LYS A 143 12.76 -3.77 -3.35
N SER A 144 12.62 -4.01 -2.05
CA SER A 144 13.63 -3.70 -1.06
C SER A 144 14.89 -4.52 -1.35
N GLN A 145 16.06 -3.87 -1.25
CA GLN A 145 17.35 -4.55 -1.31
C GLN A 145 17.88 -4.91 0.08
N LEU A 146 17.07 -4.78 1.14
CA LEU A 146 17.48 -5.10 2.50
C LEU A 146 17.62 -6.62 2.66
N SER A 147 18.87 -7.10 2.52
CA SER A 147 19.34 -8.28 3.24
C SER A 147 19.22 -7.98 4.74
N GLU A 148 18.56 -8.88 5.48
CA GLU A 148 18.60 -9.05 6.94
C GLU A 148 19.31 -7.93 7.74
N LEU A 149 18.55 -7.16 8.51
CA LEU A 149 19.08 -6.28 9.57
C LEU A 149 19.55 -7.11 10.77
#